data_AF-A0A2V1B8C6-F1
#
_entry.id   AF-A0A2V1B8C6-F1
#
_cell.length_a   1.000
_cell.length_b   1.000
_cell.length_c   1.000
_cell.angle_alpha   90.00
_cell.angle_beta   90.00
_cell.angle_gamma   90.00
#
_symmetry.space_group_name_H-M   'P 1'
#
loop_
_entity.id
_entity.type
_entity.pdbx_description
1 polymer ?
#
loop_
_entity_poly.entity_id
_entity_poly.type
_entity_poly.pdbx_seq_one_letter_code
_entity_poly.pdbx_strand_id
1 'polypeptide(L)'
;MTAIRLGPGDFLEFNPKYGVLICHQCRYAIQKTALASHLLRHKIYRGDRQQLLSAIAKLNILEPSQVPLPSSGCPPVDALPVLTGYRCTVEGCGNLCASSKRMDHHWSEMHSMLATASSFSSRACSVRLQTFFRGTKIRYFEVSSSPPSAPSSGADLAGDSEEGGRSVINGTEASETQGSVNSASLVSTDLPKGNSGLLEIDLQTLAYFNHFTTETISTLPPDTRRCPETDWRHEFVAHALQQEWLMYGLLAISASHMCSLEEDTGMKANHQESFKQLHSMFSVMWTELTCVDLEVAPQTGIMEAGWRVSCILQCFCWTLVEPRVWGVHGTDPTPPDEMECGLTVIRNFLATKFLSGHDNSPTRSDAISTGERSSSTSPPGNTPPSTVLSQLRAIPFRLAVLCDKPQSLRDGNTTLTAAAILDDCCHDSFASDGIDVPWHGMMSWLAQVPDQFNTLISKHNPAALLILAYWVAVLVRRAEQCGCWILKGAARKLLALIADGLPPDASKVRSLVKDLNT
;
A
#
# COMPACT_ATOMS: atom_id res chain seq x y z
N MET A 1 19.92 -39.71 13.38
CA MET A 1 19.22 -40.21 12.17
C MET A 1 19.65 -39.32 11.01
N THR A 2 20.23 -39.93 9.98
CA THR A 2 20.74 -39.26 8.78
C THR A 2 19.60 -38.64 7.97
N ALA A 3 19.85 -37.50 7.34
CA ALA A 3 18.87 -36.84 6.49
C ALA A 3 18.55 -37.70 5.26
N ILE A 4 17.27 -37.86 4.93
CA ILE A 4 16.83 -38.65 3.77
C ILE A 4 16.70 -37.69 2.59
N ARG A 5 17.47 -37.92 1.52
CA ARG A 5 17.39 -37.11 0.30
C ARG A 5 16.53 -37.79 -0.77
N LEU A 6 15.79 -36.97 -1.51
CA LEU A 6 14.75 -37.41 -2.44
C LEU A 6 14.77 -36.54 -3.71
N GLY A 7 14.42 -37.16 -4.83
CA GLY A 7 14.23 -36.50 -6.13
C GLY A 7 15.49 -36.39 -7.00
N PRO A 8 15.35 -35.95 -8.26
CA PRO A 8 16.48 -35.82 -9.17
C PRO A 8 17.52 -34.83 -8.62
N GLY A 9 18.75 -35.29 -8.43
CA GLY A 9 19.82 -34.47 -7.84
C GLY A 9 19.62 -34.14 -6.36
N ASP A 10 18.85 -34.97 -5.63
CA ASP A 10 18.73 -34.92 -4.17
C ASP A 10 18.30 -33.55 -3.60
N PHE A 11 17.50 -32.81 -4.39
CA PHE A 11 17.13 -31.43 -4.06
C PHE A 11 16.11 -31.31 -2.91
N LEU A 12 15.48 -32.41 -2.50
CA LEU A 12 14.62 -32.47 -1.32
C LEU A 12 15.31 -33.24 -0.20
N GLU A 13 15.28 -32.69 1.00
CA GLU A 13 15.87 -33.30 2.19
C GLU A 13 14.85 -33.37 3.33
N PHE A 14 14.54 -34.58 3.78
CA PHE A 14 13.73 -34.79 4.97
C PHE A 14 14.62 -34.75 6.21
N ASN A 15 14.30 -33.81 7.10
CA ASN A 15 14.94 -33.68 8.40
C ASN A 15 14.05 -34.33 9.48
N PRO A 16 14.38 -35.55 9.95
CA PRO A 16 13.55 -36.28 10.90
C PRO A 16 13.51 -35.64 12.29
N LYS A 17 14.52 -34.84 12.65
CA LYS A 17 14.58 -34.16 13.96
C LYS A 17 13.45 -33.15 14.12
N TYR A 18 13.11 -32.45 13.04
CA TYR A 18 12.07 -31.41 13.05
C TYR A 18 10.81 -31.82 12.28
N GLY A 19 10.83 -32.97 11.62
CA GLY A 19 9.71 -33.45 10.81
C GLY A 19 9.42 -32.55 9.61
N VAL A 20 10.44 -32.00 8.97
CA VAL A 20 10.29 -31.04 7.85
C VAL A 20 10.96 -31.56 6.58
N LEU A 21 10.39 -31.21 5.42
CA LEU A 21 10.97 -31.50 4.11
C LEU A 21 11.50 -30.21 3.49
N ILE A 22 12.82 -30.07 3.39
CA ILE A 22 13.50 -28.86 2.92
C ILE A 22 13.84 -29.00 1.44
N CYS A 23 13.52 -27.98 0.64
CA CYS A 23 14.02 -27.87 -0.73
C CYS A 23 15.33 -27.09 -0.75
N HIS A 24 16.42 -27.71 -1.23
CA HIS A 24 17.75 -27.09 -1.33
C HIS A 24 17.80 -25.94 -2.34
N GLN A 25 17.02 -26.03 -3.42
CA GLN A 25 16.98 -24.97 -4.43
C GLN A 25 16.20 -23.74 -3.94
N CYS A 26 15.08 -23.95 -3.25
CA CYS A 26 14.26 -22.87 -2.72
C CYS A 26 14.71 -22.38 -1.33
N ARG A 27 15.47 -23.19 -0.60
CA ARG A 27 15.99 -22.95 0.75
C ARG A 27 14.89 -22.64 1.78
N TYR A 28 13.86 -23.47 1.79
CA TYR A 28 12.80 -23.49 2.81
C TYR A 28 12.09 -24.86 2.87
N ALA A 29 11.39 -25.13 3.97
CA ALA A 29 10.59 -26.32 4.20
C ALA A 29 9.22 -26.25 3.49
N ILE A 30 8.84 -27.34 2.82
CA ILE A 30 7.59 -27.46 2.06
C ILE A 30 6.52 -28.13 2.92
N GLN A 31 5.31 -27.59 2.91
CA GLN A 31 4.14 -28.19 3.55
C GLN A 31 3.59 -29.35 2.74
N LYS A 32 2.92 -30.31 3.39
CA LYS A 32 2.30 -31.46 2.69
C LYS A 32 1.33 -31.01 1.60
N THR A 33 0.48 -30.03 1.91
CA THR A 33 -0.52 -29.46 1.01
C THR A 33 0.11 -28.74 -0.19
N ALA A 34 1.26 -28.11 0.00
CA ALA A 34 1.97 -27.34 -1.01
C ALA A 34 2.98 -28.18 -1.82
N LEU A 35 3.23 -29.44 -1.44
CA LEU A 35 4.25 -30.27 -2.07
C LEU A 35 3.95 -30.53 -3.55
N ALA A 36 2.69 -30.83 -3.85
CA ALA A 36 2.27 -31.16 -5.20
C ALA A 36 2.45 -29.99 -6.17
N SER A 37 2.15 -28.75 -5.75
CA SER A 37 2.36 -27.54 -6.54
C SER A 37 3.84 -27.10 -6.57
N HIS A 38 4.57 -27.33 -5.48
CA HIS A 38 6.01 -27.06 -5.41
C HIS A 38 6.82 -27.90 -6.42
N LEU A 39 6.53 -29.21 -6.53
CA LEU A 39 7.20 -30.10 -7.50
C LEU A 39 7.02 -29.63 -8.95
N LEU A 40 5.86 -29.06 -9.29
CA LEU A 40 5.61 -28.51 -10.63
C LEU A 40 6.51 -27.30 -10.94
N ARG A 41 6.81 -26.46 -9.93
CA ARG A 41 7.74 -25.33 -10.06
C ARG A 41 9.17 -25.80 -10.38
N HIS A 42 9.54 -26.98 -9.88
CA HIS A 42 10.82 -27.64 -10.18
C HIS A 42 10.77 -28.50 -11.45
N LYS A 43 9.72 -28.35 -12.27
CA LYS A 43 9.54 -29.07 -13.54
C LYS A 43 9.51 -30.60 -13.40
N ILE A 44 9.05 -31.10 -12.25
CA ILE A 44 8.84 -32.52 -12.01
C ILE A 44 7.40 -32.86 -12.33
N TYR A 45 7.21 -33.63 -13.40
CA TYR A 45 5.90 -33.94 -13.96
C TYR A 45 5.62 -35.45 -13.93
N ARG A 46 4.33 -35.81 -14.15
CA ARG A 46 3.87 -37.17 -14.43
C ARG A 46 4.41 -38.23 -13.45
N GLY A 47 5.04 -39.29 -13.96
CA GLY A 47 5.47 -40.47 -13.19
C GLY A 47 6.44 -40.14 -12.06
N ASP A 48 7.42 -39.27 -12.31
CA ASP A 48 8.40 -38.85 -11.30
C ASP A 48 7.73 -38.12 -10.12
N ARG A 49 6.73 -37.28 -10.43
CA ARG A 49 5.92 -36.59 -9.41
C ARG A 49 5.13 -37.59 -8.57
N GLN A 50 4.51 -38.60 -9.20
CA GLN A 50 3.77 -39.63 -8.47
C GLN A 50 4.70 -40.45 -7.58
N GLN A 51 5.85 -40.90 -8.10
CA GLN A 51 6.85 -41.65 -7.34
C GLN A 51 7.35 -40.87 -6.11
N LEU A 52 7.68 -39.58 -6.28
CA LEU A 52 8.11 -38.74 -5.18
C LEU A 52 7.03 -38.50 -4.14
N LEU A 53 5.79 -38.23 -4.58
CA LEU A 53 4.67 -38.08 -3.65
C LEU A 53 4.42 -39.37 -2.87
N SER A 54 4.50 -40.54 -3.51
CA SER A 54 4.36 -41.84 -2.84
C SER A 54 5.50 -42.14 -1.87
N ALA A 55 6.74 -41.76 -2.19
CA ALA A 55 7.88 -41.89 -1.28
C ALA A 55 7.75 -40.96 -0.08
N ILE A 56 7.37 -39.69 -0.31
CA ILE A 56 7.23 -38.66 0.72
C ILE A 56 6.03 -38.93 1.64
N ALA A 57 4.94 -39.53 1.13
CA ALA A 57 3.77 -39.89 1.93
C ALA A 57 4.09 -40.86 3.09
N LYS A 58 5.19 -41.61 2.99
CA LYS A 58 5.68 -42.51 4.06
C LYS A 58 6.42 -41.77 5.17
N LEU A 59 6.75 -40.50 4.99
CA LEU A 59 7.49 -39.69 5.94
C LEU A 59 6.56 -38.94 6.88
N ASN A 60 6.94 -38.87 8.15
CA ASN A 60 6.23 -38.08 9.14
C ASN A 60 6.61 -36.59 9.03
N ILE A 61 6.05 -35.91 8.02
CA ILE A 61 6.18 -34.45 7.89
C ILE A 61 5.12 -33.79 8.80
N LEU A 62 5.52 -32.78 9.56
CA LEU A 62 4.66 -32.02 10.46
C LEU A 62 4.14 -30.76 9.76
N GLU A 63 2.93 -30.32 10.13
CA GLU A 63 2.39 -29.04 9.67
C GLU A 63 3.10 -27.86 10.37
N PRO A 64 3.10 -26.65 9.77
CA PRO A 64 3.91 -25.53 10.27
C PRO A 64 3.71 -25.15 11.72
N SER A 65 2.53 -25.35 12.30
CA SER A 65 2.24 -25.08 13.72
C SER A 65 2.80 -26.15 14.66
N GLN A 66 2.97 -27.38 14.17
CA GLN A 66 3.36 -28.57 14.94
C GLN A 66 4.87 -28.79 14.95
N VAL A 67 5.62 -28.15 14.05
CA VAL A 67 7.09 -28.25 14.01
C VAL A 67 7.70 -27.68 15.30
N PRO A 68 8.53 -28.44 16.04
CA PRO A 68 9.19 -27.93 17.23
C PRO A 68 10.25 -26.89 16.86
N LEU A 69 10.29 -25.77 17.58
CA LEU A 69 11.35 -24.78 17.40
C LEU A 69 12.65 -25.27 18.05
N PRO A 70 13.81 -25.15 17.39
CA PRO A 70 15.10 -25.42 18.01
C PRO A 70 15.31 -24.55 19.24
N SER A 71 16.00 -25.09 20.25
CA SER A 71 16.45 -24.32 21.41
C SER A 71 17.35 -23.16 20.97
N SER A 72 17.30 -22.04 21.69
CA SER A 72 18.15 -20.86 21.43
C SER A 72 19.64 -21.27 21.36
N GLY A 73 20.33 -20.83 20.32
CA GLY A 73 21.76 -21.08 20.12
C GLY A 73 22.13 -22.41 19.44
N CYS A 74 21.16 -23.19 18.92
CA CYS A 74 21.45 -24.40 18.15
C CYS A 74 22.36 -24.12 16.93
N PRO A 75 23.13 -25.11 16.44
CA PRO A 75 23.84 -24.95 15.17
C PRO A 75 22.83 -24.71 14.04
N PRO A 76 23.21 -23.96 12.98
CA PRO A 76 22.36 -23.75 11.82
C PRO A 76 21.88 -25.08 11.23
N VAL A 77 20.59 -25.16 10.92
CA VAL A 77 20.01 -26.26 10.15
C VAL A 77 20.49 -26.13 8.70
N ASP A 78 21.09 -27.20 8.19
CA ASP A 78 21.58 -27.27 6.82
C ASP A 78 20.46 -26.99 5.80
N ALA A 79 20.83 -26.47 4.63
CA ALA A 79 19.93 -26.08 3.53
C ALA A 79 18.98 -24.88 3.78
N LEU A 80 18.97 -24.29 4.99
CA LEU A 80 18.23 -23.06 5.30
C LEU A 80 19.14 -21.83 5.34
N PRO A 81 18.70 -20.66 4.85
CA PRO A 81 19.50 -19.45 4.88
C PRO A 81 19.59 -18.92 6.31
N VAL A 82 20.79 -18.52 6.74
CA VAL A 82 20.97 -17.80 8.00
C VAL A 82 20.78 -16.31 7.75
N LEU A 83 19.85 -15.70 8.48
CA LEU A 83 19.49 -14.29 8.39
C LEU A 83 20.05 -13.51 9.57
N THR A 84 20.28 -12.22 9.40
CA THR A 84 20.49 -11.29 10.51
C THR A 84 19.12 -10.81 10.98
N GLY A 85 18.92 -10.74 12.30
CA GLY A 85 17.69 -10.23 12.88
C GLY A 85 17.87 -9.77 14.31
N TYR A 86 16.76 -9.63 15.02
CA TYR A 86 16.70 -8.99 16.32
C TYR A 86 15.94 -9.84 17.32
N ARG A 87 16.48 -9.94 18.55
CA ARG A 87 15.82 -10.48 19.74
C ARG A 87 15.41 -9.33 20.65
N CYS A 88 14.20 -9.41 21.21
CA CYS A 88 13.76 -8.47 22.24
C CYS A 88 14.61 -8.64 23.52
N THR A 89 15.08 -7.53 24.09
CA THR A 89 15.93 -7.54 25.30
C THR A 89 15.14 -7.75 26.60
N VAL A 90 13.80 -7.69 26.56
CA VAL A 90 12.95 -7.93 27.74
C VAL A 90 13.02 -9.40 28.14
N GLU A 91 13.44 -9.67 29.38
CA GLU A 91 13.50 -11.03 29.93
C GLU A 91 12.13 -11.72 29.85
N GLY A 92 12.12 -12.97 29.37
CA GLY A 92 10.91 -13.77 29.22
C GLY A 92 10.06 -13.47 27.98
N CYS A 93 10.31 -12.38 27.24
CA CYS A 93 9.55 -12.08 26.01
C CYS A 93 9.85 -13.08 24.88
N GLY A 94 11.14 -13.34 24.62
CA GLY A 94 11.57 -14.31 23.61
C GLY A 94 11.22 -13.96 22.16
N ASN A 95 10.72 -12.75 21.86
CA ASN A 95 10.34 -12.38 20.50
C ASN A 95 11.57 -12.22 19.58
N LEU A 96 11.46 -12.79 18.38
CA LEU A 96 12.50 -12.80 17.35
C LEU A 96 11.90 -12.29 16.04
N CYS A 97 12.55 -11.34 15.38
CA CYS A 97 12.13 -10.85 14.07
C CYS A 97 13.35 -10.50 13.20
N ALA A 98 13.18 -10.50 11.88
CA ALA A 98 14.27 -10.19 10.95
C ALA A 98 14.51 -8.69 10.73
N SER A 99 13.61 -7.80 11.19
CA SER A 99 13.61 -6.36 10.86
C SER A 99 13.49 -5.49 12.10
N SER A 100 14.23 -4.37 12.13
CA SER A 100 14.20 -3.41 13.23
C SER A 100 12.82 -2.77 13.38
N LYS A 101 12.14 -2.46 12.27
CA LYS A 101 10.77 -1.90 12.27
C LYS A 101 9.77 -2.81 13.00
N ARG A 102 9.86 -4.12 12.78
CA ARG A 102 9.00 -5.10 13.49
C ARG A 102 9.32 -5.18 14.97
N MET A 103 10.58 -5.00 15.34
CA MET A 103 10.98 -4.91 16.74
C MET A 103 10.46 -3.62 17.40
N ASP A 104 10.50 -2.48 16.70
CA ASP A 104 9.94 -1.21 17.18
C ASP A 104 8.44 -1.29 17.39
N HIS A 105 7.72 -1.88 16.43
CA HIS A 105 6.28 -2.12 16.55
C HIS A 105 5.96 -3.05 17.71
N HIS A 106 6.65 -4.19 17.82
CA HIS A 106 6.52 -5.10 18.96
C HIS A 106 6.74 -4.41 20.31
N TRP A 107 7.77 -3.56 20.42
CA TRP A 107 8.03 -2.78 21.63
C TRP A 107 6.90 -1.80 21.94
N SER A 108 6.35 -1.17 20.90
CA SER A 108 5.25 -0.21 21.03
C SER A 108 3.94 -0.87 21.47
N GLU A 109 3.72 -2.15 21.13
CA GLU A 109 2.52 -2.88 21.52
C GLU A 109 2.64 -3.62 22.85
N MET A 110 3.76 -4.33 23.06
CA MET A 110 3.91 -5.27 24.19
C MET A 110 4.72 -4.70 25.35
N HIS A 111 5.46 -3.61 25.13
CA HIS A 111 6.43 -3.06 26.09
C HIS A 111 6.31 -1.54 26.28
N SER A 112 5.21 -0.92 25.83
CA SER A 112 4.99 0.55 25.86
C SER A 112 5.08 1.16 27.28
N MET A 113 4.89 0.35 28.32
CA MET A 113 5.02 0.76 29.73
C MET A 113 6.48 0.90 30.21
N LEU A 114 7.46 0.38 29.46
CA LEU A 114 8.90 0.37 29.81
C LEU A 114 9.66 1.54 29.15
N ALA A 115 9.01 2.71 29.05
CA ALA A 115 9.36 3.86 28.21
C ALA A 115 10.69 4.60 28.53
N THR A 116 11.61 4.00 29.29
CA THR A 116 12.92 4.60 29.61
C THR A 116 14.04 4.20 28.63
N ALA A 117 13.78 3.24 27.74
CA ALA A 117 14.75 2.76 26.75
C ALA A 117 14.85 3.70 25.55
N SER A 118 15.71 4.73 25.64
CA SER A 118 15.84 5.82 24.67
C SER A 118 16.51 5.44 23.33
N SER A 119 17.10 4.25 23.23
CA SER A 119 17.83 3.78 22.03
C SER A 119 17.39 2.39 21.58
N PHE A 120 17.34 2.15 20.27
CA PHE A 120 17.05 0.84 19.68
C PHE A 120 17.99 -0.27 20.20
N SER A 121 19.27 0.06 20.46
CA SER A 121 20.25 -0.89 21.01
C SER A 121 19.93 -1.37 22.43
N SER A 122 19.10 -0.64 23.18
CA SER A 122 18.62 -1.06 24.50
C SER A 122 17.36 -1.94 24.43
N ARG A 123 16.68 -1.94 23.27
CA ARG A 123 15.40 -2.64 23.01
C ARG A 123 15.59 -3.94 22.24
N ALA A 124 16.67 -4.02 21.46
CA ALA A 124 16.92 -5.10 20.52
C ALA A 124 18.38 -5.56 20.58
N CYS A 125 18.57 -6.89 20.62
CA CYS A 125 19.88 -7.52 20.45
C CYS A 125 19.98 -8.12 19.05
N SER A 126 21.05 -7.81 18.31
CA SER A 126 21.30 -8.36 16.98
C SER A 126 21.73 -9.83 17.07
N VAL A 127 21.03 -10.71 16.34
CA VAL A 127 21.16 -12.16 16.45
C VAL A 127 21.08 -12.83 15.08
N ARG A 128 21.60 -14.05 14.96
CA ARG A 128 21.46 -14.86 13.74
C ARG A 128 20.23 -15.74 13.84
N LEU A 129 19.40 -15.71 12.81
CA LEU A 129 18.11 -16.39 12.78
C LEU A 129 18.02 -17.36 11.59
N GLN A 130 17.24 -18.41 11.76
CA GLN A 130 16.73 -19.22 10.66
C GLN A 130 15.21 -19.40 10.81
N THR A 131 14.56 -19.84 9.75
CA THR A 131 13.15 -20.24 9.78
C THR A 131 12.92 -21.39 8.81
N PHE A 132 12.01 -22.30 9.16
CA PHE A 132 11.65 -23.42 8.29
C PHE A 132 10.76 -22.95 7.13
N PHE A 133 9.76 -22.11 7.38
CA PHE A 133 8.72 -21.76 6.41
C PHE A 133 8.79 -20.29 5.99
N ARG A 134 8.20 -19.96 4.84
CA ARG A 134 8.05 -18.57 4.34
C ARG A 134 6.57 -18.17 4.30
N GLY A 135 6.30 -16.87 4.13
CA GLY A 135 4.95 -16.31 4.06
C GLY A 135 4.33 -16.06 5.45
N THR A 136 3.04 -16.33 5.62
CA THR A 136 2.30 -16.04 6.86
C THR A 136 2.62 -16.99 8.03
N LYS A 137 3.38 -18.06 7.80
CA LYS A 137 3.70 -19.09 8.81
C LYS A 137 5.16 -19.06 9.27
N ILE A 138 5.79 -17.89 9.21
CA ILE A 138 7.17 -17.70 9.65
C ILE A 138 7.26 -17.79 11.16
N ARG A 139 8.16 -18.65 11.65
CA ARG A 139 8.60 -18.68 13.04
C ARG A 139 10.12 -18.71 13.05
N TYR A 140 10.74 -17.67 13.62
CA TYR A 140 12.20 -17.56 13.70
C TYR A 140 12.72 -18.33 14.91
N PHE A 141 13.93 -18.85 14.79
CA PHE A 141 14.71 -19.39 15.90
C PHE A 141 16.16 -18.92 15.77
N GLU A 142 16.83 -18.75 16.91
CA GLU A 142 18.22 -18.32 16.96
C GLU A 142 19.18 -19.48 16.65
N VAL A 143 20.26 -19.16 15.94
CA VAL A 143 21.35 -20.08 15.66
C VAL A 143 22.71 -19.51 16.08
N SER A 144 23.62 -20.37 16.51
CA SER A 144 24.97 -19.96 16.95
C SER A 144 25.88 -19.57 15.78
N SER A 145 26.83 -18.68 16.06
CA SER A 145 27.89 -18.27 15.14
C SER A 145 29.19 -19.06 15.39
N SER A 146 29.31 -20.28 14.86
CA SER A 146 30.63 -20.83 14.48
C SER A 146 30.49 -22.10 13.62
N PRO A 147 31.33 -22.28 12.58
CA PRO A 147 31.66 -23.60 12.06
C PRO A 147 32.51 -24.37 13.11
N PRO A 148 32.47 -25.71 13.14
CA PRO A 148 33.32 -26.49 14.04
C PRO A 148 34.79 -26.32 13.63
N SER A 149 35.54 -25.57 14.43
CA SER A 149 36.99 -25.60 14.43
C SER A 149 37.45 -26.95 15.02
N ALA A 150 38.02 -27.80 14.18
CA ALA A 150 39.04 -28.77 14.54
C ALA A 150 40.36 -28.26 13.91
N PRO A 151 41.53 -28.37 14.57
CA PRO A 151 42.05 -29.67 14.98
C PRO A 151 42.78 -29.68 16.34
N SER A 152 42.66 -30.80 17.05
CA SER A 152 43.73 -31.29 17.93
C SER A 152 43.73 -32.81 17.94
N SER A 153 44.90 -33.37 17.63
CA SER A 153 45.25 -34.76 17.37
C SER A 153 44.89 -35.80 18.43
N GLY A 154 44.83 -37.04 17.94
CA GLY A 154 44.96 -38.31 18.67
C GLY A 154 44.19 -39.39 17.91
N ALA A 155 44.83 -40.12 16.98
CA ALA A 155 45.27 -41.52 17.18
C ALA A 155 44.07 -42.45 17.50
N ASP A 156 43.69 -43.48 16.76
CA ASP A 156 44.49 -44.51 16.10
C ASP A 156 43.54 -45.49 15.35
N LEU A 157 44.04 -46.13 14.28
CA LEU A 157 43.77 -47.52 13.80
C LEU A 157 42.32 -47.93 13.48
N ALA A 158 41.99 -48.86 12.58
CA ALA A 158 42.58 -49.62 11.47
C ALA A 158 41.45 -50.54 10.96
N GLY A 159 41.59 -51.08 9.75
CA GLY A 159 40.89 -52.28 9.28
C GLY A 159 39.72 -52.01 8.33
N ASP A 160 39.87 -52.16 7.02
CA ASP A 160 40.01 -53.38 6.20
C ASP A 160 38.68 -53.84 5.60
N SER A 161 38.74 -54.08 4.28
CA SER A 161 38.08 -55.17 3.55
C SER A 161 36.55 -55.20 3.51
N GLU A 162 35.86 -55.55 2.44
CA GLU A 162 36.20 -56.06 1.10
C GLU A 162 34.87 -56.08 0.29
N GLU A 163 35.03 -56.21 -1.03
CA GLU A 163 34.19 -56.93 -2.01
C GLU A 163 32.66 -56.96 -1.83
N GLY A 164 31.87 -56.57 -2.82
CA GLY A 164 31.83 -57.21 -4.14
C GLY A 164 30.43 -57.80 -4.34
N GLY A 165 29.96 -57.92 -5.58
CA GLY A 165 28.71 -58.68 -5.85
C GLY A 165 27.72 -58.05 -6.82
N ARG A 166 28.18 -57.92 -8.07
CA ARG A 166 27.41 -57.89 -9.31
C ARG A 166 26.33 -59.01 -9.35
N SER A 167 25.10 -58.71 -9.77
CA SER A 167 24.39 -59.56 -10.74
C SER A 167 23.17 -58.89 -11.39
N VAL A 168 23.16 -59.02 -12.70
CA VAL A 168 22.13 -58.69 -13.70
C VAL A 168 21.19 -59.87 -13.81
N ILE A 169 19.86 -59.69 -13.84
CA ILE A 169 18.93 -60.55 -14.60
C ILE A 169 17.76 -59.71 -15.14
N ASN A 170 17.58 -59.78 -16.46
CA ASN A 170 16.45 -59.30 -17.25
C ASN A 170 15.16 -60.08 -16.94
N GLY A 171 13.99 -59.46 -17.13
CA GLY A 171 12.71 -60.16 -17.08
C GLY A 171 11.58 -59.35 -17.71
N THR A 172 11.25 -59.75 -18.93
CA THR A 172 10.37 -59.17 -19.94
C THR A 172 8.87 -59.35 -19.62
N GLU A 173 8.06 -58.38 -20.06
CA GLU A 173 6.66 -58.41 -20.57
C GLU A 173 5.59 -59.35 -19.97
N ALA A 174 4.40 -58.82 -19.68
CA ALA A 174 3.21 -58.91 -20.56
C ALA A 174 1.86 -58.67 -19.82
N SER A 175 0.95 -58.01 -20.55
CA SER A 175 -0.53 -58.08 -20.59
C SER A 175 -1.36 -57.97 -19.29
N GLU A 176 -2.16 -56.91 -19.15
CA GLU A 176 -3.57 -56.80 -19.60
C GLU A 176 -4.56 -57.58 -18.74
N THR A 177 -5.48 -56.86 -18.10
CA THR A 177 -6.90 -57.24 -18.08
C THR A 177 -7.79 -56.08 -17.68
N GLN A 178 -8.79 -55.84 -18.52
CA GLN A 178 -9.94 -54.97 -18.31
C GLN A 178 -11.02 -55.68 -17.46
N GLY A 179 -11.86 -54.88 -16.80
CA GLY A 179 -13.13 -55.27 -16.16
C GLY A 179 -13.63 -54.12 -15.29
N SER A 180 -14.41 -53.16 -15.78
CA SER A 180 -15.84 -53.18 -16.14
C SER A 180 -16.80 -53.22 -14.93
N VAL A 181 -17.53 -52.09 -14.81
CA VAL A 181 -18.85 -51.79 -14.17
C VAL A 181 -19.07 -52.05 -12.67
N ASN A 182 -19.45 -50.99 -11.95
CA ASN A 182 -20.80 -50.89 -11.34
C ASN A 182 -21.11 -49.48 -10.84
N SER A 183 -22.25 -48.96 -11.30
CA SER A 183 -22.94 -47.78 -10.79
C SER A 183 -23.78 -48.12 -9.56
N ALA A 184 -23.81 -47.24 -8.55
CA ALA A 184 -24.96 -47.07 -7.67
C ALA A 184 -24.94 -45.66 -7.05
N SER A 185 -26.15 -45.15 -6.84
CA SER A 185 -26.51 -43.75 -6.64
C SER A 185 -26.86 -43.44 -5.17
N LEU A 186 -26.96 -42.14 -4.89
CA LEU A 186 -27.63 -41.45 -3.77
C LEU A 186 -26.90 -41.39 -2.41
N VAL A 187 -26.53 -40.17 -1.98
CA VAL A 187 -27.28 -39.35 -0.99
C VAL A 187 -26.48 -38.07 -0.70
N SER A 188 -27.17 -36.94 -0.70
CA SER A 188 -26.68 -35.61 -0.36
C SER A 188 -26.16 -35.51 1.07
N THR A 189 -25.03 -34.84 1.25
CA THR A 189 -24.73 -34.09 2.47
C THR A 189 -24.03 -32.80 2.07
N ASP A 190 -24.68 -31.69 2.42
CA ASP A 190 -24.17 -30.33 2.29
C ASP A 190 -22.78 -30.24 2.93
N LEU A 191 -21.78 -29.93 2.10
CA LEU A 191 -20.45 -29.56 2.54
C LEU A 191 -20.31 -28.03 2.44
N PRO A 192 -19.73 -27.34 3.45
CA PRO A 192 -19.59 -25.90 3.42
C PRO A 192 -18.75 -25.48 2.21
N LYS A 193 -19.27 -24.53 1.43
CA LYS A 193 -18.51 -23.86 0.36
C LYS A 193 -17.18 -23.38 0.92
N GLY A 194 -16.10 -24.05 0.55
CA GLY A 194 -14.76 -23.55 0.76
C GLY A 194 -14.58 -22.30 -0.08
N ASN A 195 -14.28 -21.17 0.58
CA ASN A 195 -13.86 -19.93 -0.04
C ASN A 195 -12.69 -20.20 -1.01
N SER A 196 -13.02 -20.34 -2.28
CA SER A 196 -12.10 -20.07 -3.37
C SER A 196 -12.26 -18.59 -3.67
N GLY A 197 -11.27 -17.78 -3.29
CA GLY A 197 -11.19 -16.35 -3.62
C GLY A 197 -10.97 -16.19 -5.12
N LEU A 198 -12.06 -16.31 -5.87
CA LEU A 198 -12.13 -15.99 -7.27
C LEU A 198 -13.26 -14.97 -7.34
N LEU A 199 -12.98 -13.75 -7.80
CA LEU A 199 -13.99 -12.75 -8.17
C LEU A 199 -15.19 -13.47 -8.76
N GLU A 200 -16.33 -13.44 -8.07
CA GLU A 200 -17.58 -13.98 -8.60
C GLU A 200 -17.96 -13.06 -9.76
N ILE A 201 -17.58 -13.42 -10.99
CA ILE A 201 -17.76 -12.59 -12.18
C ILE A 201 -19.26 -12.54 -12.48
N ASP A 202 -19.93 -11.52 -11.94
CA ASP A 202 -21.31 -11.19 -12.24
C ASP A 202 -21.39 -10.10 -13.34
N LEU A 203 -22.61 -9.86 -13.82
CA LEU A 203 -22.86 -8.83 -14.84
C LEU A 203 -22.47 -7.43 -14.36
N GLN A 204 -22.54 -7.19 -13.05
CA GLN A 204 -22.20 -5.90 -12.43
C GLN A 204 -20.69 -5.64 -12.49
N THR A 205 -19.87 -6.66 -12.22
CA THR A 205 -18.41 -6.62 -12.32
C THR A 205 -17.99 -6.34 -13.76
N LEU A 206 -18.62 -6.98 -14.73
CA LEU A 206 -18.39 -6.72 -16.15
C LEU A 206 -18.80 -5.30 -16.56
N ALA A 207 -19.92 -4.79 -16.04
CA ALA A 207 -20.37 -3.42 -16.29
C ALA A 207 -19.35 -2.39 -15.77
N TYR A 208 -18.82 -2.57 -14.55
CA TYR A 208 -17.78 -1.69 -14.01
C TYR A 208 -16.48 -1.76 -14.81
N PHE A 209 -16.04 -2.96 -15.19
CA PHE A 209 -14.84 -3.10 -16.01
C PHE A 209 -15.00 -2.45 -17.40
N ASN A 210 -16.16 -2.62 -18.04
CA ASN A 210 -16.48 -1.96 -19.29
C ASN A 210 -16.51 -0.42 -19.12
N HIS A 211 -17.17 0.08 -18.08
CA HIS A 211 -17.20 1.51 -17.76
C HIS A 211 -15.80 2.08 -17.49
N PHE A 212 -14.91 1.29 -16.90
CA PHE A 212 -13.53 1.70 -16.72
C PHE A 212 -12.83 1.97 -18.06
N THR A 213 -12.87 0.96 -18.93
CA THR A 213 -12.10 0.90 -20.17
C THR A 213 -12.64 1.82 -21.27
N THR A 214 -13.93 2.18 -21.19
CA THR A 214 -14.59 3.04 -22.18
C THR A 214 -14.69 4.50 -21.75
N GLU A 215 -14.93 4.78 -20.47
CA GLU A 215 -15.20 6.14 -19.99
C GLU A 215 -14.24 6.59 -18.90
N THR A 216 -14.18 5.84 -17.79
CA THR A 216 -13.50 6.29 -16.56
C THR A 216 -12.03 6.59 -16.76
N ILE A 217 -11.33 5.77 -17.54
CA ILE A 217 -9.89 5.95 -17.83
C ILE A 217 -9.57 7.34 -18.38
N SER A 218 -10.46 7.91 -19.20
CA SER A 218 -10.29 9.22 -19.83
C SER A 218 -10.60 10.41 -18.90
N THR A 219 -11.34 10.17 -17.82
CA THR A 219 -11.75 11.20 -16.84
C THR A 219 -10.90 11.22 -15.58
N LEU A 220 -9.91 10.32 -15.47
CA LEU A 220 -8.97 10.28 -14.36
C LEU A 220 -7.98 11.46 -14.42
N PRO A 221 -7.56 12.01 -13.26
CA PRO A 221 -6.58 13.08 -13.22
C PRO A 221 -5.29 12.70 -13.95
N PRO A 222 -4.64 13.65 -14.65
CA PRO A 222 -3.36 13.40 -15.28
C PRO A 222 -2.27 13.20 -14.24
N ASP A 223 -1.14 12.64 -14.70
CA ASP A 223 0.05 12.62 -13.88
C ASP A 223 0.48 14.06 -13.53
N THR A 224 0.62 14.35 -12.25
CA THR A 224 1.09 15.64 -11.75
C THR A 224 2.57 15.87 -12.06
N ARG A 225 3.32 14.82 -12.43
CA ARG A 225 4.69 14.93 -12.94
C ARG A 225 4.66 15.20 -14.45
N ARG A 226 5.40 16.23 -14.88
CA ARG A 226 5.68 16.54 -16.30
C ARG A 226 6.55 15.44 -16.97
N CYS A 227 6.11 14.19 -16.97
CA CYS A 227 6.75 13.11 -17.71
C CYS A 227 5.74 12.56 -18.73
N PRO A 228 5.81 12.99 -20.00
CA PRO A 228 4.90 12.55 -21.07
C PRO A 228 5.00 11.05 -21.42
N GLU A 229 6.00 10.34 -20.90
CA GLU A 229 6.39 9.01 -21.40
C GLU A 229 5.73 7.83 -20.67
N THR A 230 5.00 8.05 -19.59
CA THR A 230 4.36 6.97 -18.80
C THR A 230 2.87 7.28 -18.55
N ASP A 231 2.03 7.12 -19.59
CA ASP A 231 0.57 7.14 -19.40
C ASP A 231 0.14 5.86 -18.68
N TRP A 232 0.20 5.91 -17.35
CA TRP A 232 -0.08 4.80 -16.44
C TRP A 232 -1.46 4.18 -16.67
N ARG A 233 -2.39 4.91 -17.29
CA ARG A 233 -3.75 4.48 -17.60
C ARG A 233 -3.77 3.22 -18.48
N HIS A 234 -2.91 3.15 -19.50
CA HIS A 234 -2.87 2.01 -20.42
C HIS A 234 -2.24 0.77 -19.79
N GLU A 235 -1.16 0.96 -19.03
CA GLU A 235 -0.51 -0.13 -18.30
C GLU A 235 -1.38 -0.62 -17.13
N PHE A 236 -2.18 0.25 -16.53
CA PHE A 236 -3.01 -0.05 -15.38
C PHE A 236 -3.99 -1.19 -15.64
N VAL A 237 -4.68 -1.19 -16.79
CA VAL A 237 -5.63 -2.26 -17.14
C VAL A 237 -4.91 -3.61 -17.29
N ALA A 238 -3.75 -3.62 -17.95
CA ALA A 238 -2.97 -4.84 -18.13
C ALA A 238 -2.47 -5.40 -16.79
N HIS A 239 -2.03 -4.53 -15.87
CA HIS A 239 -1.64 -4.93 -14.52
C HIS A 239 -2.84 -5.41 -13.70
N ALA A 240 -4.00 -4.76 -13.79
CA ALA A 240 -5.22 -5.16 -13.09
C ALA A 240 -5.70 -6.56 -13.51
N LEU A 241 -5.59 -6.90 -14.81
CA LEU A 241 -5.92 -8.25 -15.31
C LEU A 241 -5.00 -9.34 -14.75
N GLN A 242 -3.80 -9.00 -14.28
CA GLN A 242 -2.83 -9.94 -13.71
C GLN A 242 -2.85 -9.98 -12.18
N GLN A 243 -3.46 -8.99 -11.53
CA GLN A 243 -3.38 -8.75 -10.10
C GLN A 243 -4.79 -8.55 -9.52
N GLU A 244 -5.28 -9.54 -8.78
CA GLU A 244 -6.64 -9.53 -8.21
C GLU A 244 -6.91 -8.29 -7.34
N TRP A 245 -5.97 -7.93 -6.47
CA TRP A 245 -6.10 -6.74 -5.62
C TRP A 245 -6.25 -5.46 -6.45
N LEU A 246 -5.52 -5.33 -7.56
CA LEU A 246 -5.55 -4.15 -8.41
C LEU A 246 -6.82 -4.09 -9.25
N MET A 247 -7.38 -5.25 -9.62
CA MET A 247 -8.71 -5.35 -10.23
C MET A 247 -9.80 -4.79 -9.31
N TYR A 248 -9.80 -5.15 -8.01
CA TYR A 248 -10.73 -4.55 -7.06
C TYR A 248 -10.62 -3.02 -7.01
N GLY A 249 -9.38 -2.50 -7.08
CA GLY A 249 -9.12 -1.07 -7.18
C GLY A 249 -9.73 -0.43 -8.43
N LEU A 250 -9.52 -1.02 -9.60
CA LEU A 250 -10.08 -0.56 -10.88
C LEU A 250 -11.62 -0.54 -10.86
N LEU A 251 -12.22 -1.63 -10.37
CA LEU A 251 -13.68 -1.74 -10.27
C LEU A 251 -14.24 -0.73 -9.27
N ALA A 252 -13.56 -0.48 -8.14
CA ALA A 252 -13.96 0.54 -7.17
C ALA A 252 -13.89 1.96 -7.75
N ILE A 253 -12.86 2.27 -8.54
CA ILE A 253 -12.77 3.54 -9.27
C ILE A 253 -13.96 3.70 -10.24
N SER A 254 -14.34 2.63 -10.91
CA SER A 254 -15.49 2.65 -11.84
C SER A 254 -16.81 2.83 -11.12
N ALA A 255 -17.02 2.12 -10.01
CA ALA A 255 -18.21 2.25 -9.18
C ALA A 255 -18.35 3.66 -8.59
N SER A 256 -17.23 4.27 -8.17
CA SER A 256 -17.22 5.66 -7.70
C SER A 256 -17.50 6.66 -8.81
N HIS A 257 -16.95 6.46 -10.02
CA HIS A 257 -17.25 7.29 -11.19
C HIS A 257 -18.73 7.19 -11.56
N MET A 258 -19.30 5.99 -11.69
CA MET A 258 -20.74 5.81 -11.97
C MET A 258 -21.61 6.44 -10.88
N CYS A 259 -21.27 6.24 -9.60
CA CYS A 259 -21.94 6.91 -8.48
C CYS A 259 -21.91 8.44 -8.61
N SER A 260 -20.83 9.01 -9.16
CA SER A 260 -20.70 10.46 -9.35
C SER A 260 -21.54 10.98 -10.50
N LEU A 261 -21.81 10.17 -11.52
CA LEU A 261 -22.64 10.53 -12.69
C LEU A 261 -24.13 10.28 -12.44
N GLU A 262 -24.47 9.33 -11.56
CA GLU A 262 -25.84 8.89 -11.34
C GLU A 262 -26.71 9.93 -10.61
N GLU A 263 -27.91 10.15 -11.14
CA GLU A 263 -28.94 11.04 -10.58
C GLU A 263 -29.97 10.26 -9.77
N ASP A 264 -30.27 9.02 -10.15
CA ASP A 264 -31.21 8.16 -9.42
C ASP A 264 -30.64 7.75 -8.05
N THR A 265 -31.37 8.02 -6.99
CA THR A 265 -30.90 7.78 -5.62
C THR A 265 -30.73 6.30 -5.30
N GLY A 266 -31.54 5.42 -5.91
CA GLY A 266 -31.45 3.98 -5.74
C GLY A 266 -30.23 3.39 -6.43
N MET A 267 -30.02 3.73 -7.71
CA MET A 267 -28.84 3.32 -8.47
C MET A 267 -27.56 3.88 -7.86
N LYS A 268 -27.58 5.13 -7.40
CA LYS A 268 -26.46 5.74 -6.70
C LYS A 268 -26.11 4.98 -5.41
N ALA A 269 -27.11 4.60 -4.61
CA ALA A 269 -26.87 3.79 -3.40
C ALA A 269 -26.26 2.41 -3.75
N ASN A 270 -26.71 1.78 -4.84
CA ASN A 270 -26.15 0.51 -5.31
C ASN A 270 -24.66 0.64 -5.72
N HIS A 271 -24.31 1.72 -6.44
CA HIS A 271 -22.92 2.00 -6.80
C HIS A 271 -22.06 2.33 -5.58
N GLN A 272 -22.60 3.07 -4.59
CA GLN A 272 -21.92 3.33 -3.32
C GLN A 272 -21.66 2.04 -2.53
N GLU A 273 -22.63 1.13 -2.48
CA GLU A 273 -22.46 -0.15 -1.79
C GLU A 273 -21.42 -1.04 -2.49
N SER A 274 -21.49 -1.12 -3.82
CA SER A 274 -20.48 -1.80 -4.63
C SER A 274 -19.08 -1.22 -4.39
N PHE A 275 -18.97 0.11 -4.37
CA PHE A 275 -17.72 0.82 -4.08
C PHE A 275 -17.16 0.42 -2.71
N LYS A 276 -17.97 0.42 -1.65
CA LYS A 276 -17.52 0.07 -0.28
C LYS A 276 -16.94 -1.35 -0.24
N GLN A 277 -17.62 -2.31 -0.87
CA GLN A 277 -17.20 -3.70 -0.91
C GLN A 277 -15.87 -3.85 -1.67
N LEU A 278 -15.79 -3.30 -2.88
CA LEU A 278 -14.59 -3.38 -3.73
C LEU A 278 -13.40 -2.63 -3.10
N HIS A 279 -13.63 -1.44 -2.53
CA HIS A 279 -12.61 -0.66 -1.83
C HIS A 279 -12.09 -1.39 -0.59
N SER A 280 -12.95 -2.09 0.15
CA SER A 280 -12.53 -2.91 1.30
C SER A 280 -11.59 -4.04 0.86
N MET A 281 -11.95 -4.78 -0.19
CA MET A 281 -11.12 -5.86 -0.74
C MET A 281 -9.77 -5.33 -1.23
N PHE A 282 -9.78 -4.23 -1.99
CA PHE A 282 -8.55 -3.53 -2.38
C PHE A 282 -7.70 -3.15 -1.17
N SER A 283 -8.30 -2.49 -0.18
CA SER A 283 -7.58 -1.93 0.98
C SER A 283 -6.92 -3.00 1.84
N VAL A 284 -7.61 -4.11 2.09
CA VAL A 284 -7.05 -5.25 2.84
C VAL A 284 -5.82 -5.80 2.12
N MET A 285 -5.96 -6.14 0.84
CA MET A 285 -4.86 -6.74 0.07
C MET A 285 -3.71 -5.74 -0.15
N TRP A 286 -4.02 -4.46 -0.41
CA TRP A 286 -3.04 -3.39 -0.57
C TRP A 286 -2.23 -3.16 0.72
N THR A 287 -2.90 -3.20 1.88
CA THR A 287 -2.23 -3.08 3.18
C THR A 287 -1.32 -4.28 3.42
N GLU A 288 -1.79 -5.51 3.14
CA GLU A 288 -0.95 -6.71 3.24
C GLU A 288 0.30 -6.62 2.34
N LEU A 289 0.16 -6.14 1.11
CA LEU A 289 1.26 -5.96 0.16
C LEU A 289 2.28 -4.91 0.63
N THR A 290 1.79 -3.77 1.15
CA THR A 290 2.64 -2.68 1.62
C THR A 290 3.27 -2.94 3.00
N CYS A 291 2.74 -3.91 3.76
CA CYS A 291 3.30 -4.35 5.05
C CYS A 291 4.47 -5.35 4.93
N VAL A 292 4.75 -5.89 3.74
CA VAL A 292 5.88 -6.81 3.48
C VAL A 292 7.07 -6.01 2.97
N ASP A 293 8.22 -6.04 3.68
CA ASP A 293 9.47 -5.41 3.23
C ASP A 293 9.90 -6.03 1.87
N LEU A 294 9.69 -5.30 0.78
CA LEU A 294 10.13 -5.68 -0.58
C LEU A 294 11.63 -5.43 -0.73
N GLU A 295 12.46 -6.36 -0.25
CA GLU A 295 13.91 -6.42 -0.60
C GLU A 295 14.16 -7.09 -1.97
N VAL A 296 13.14 -7.23 -2.82
CA VAL A 296 13.28 -7.73 -4.20
C VAL A 296 12.76 -6.65 -5.15
N ALA A 297 13.69 -5.93 -5.79
CA ALA A 297 13.44 -4.90 -6.82
C ALA A 297 12.71 -5.47 -8.07
N PRO A 298 12.30 -4.64 -9.06
CA PRO A 298 11.57 -3.39 -9.03
C PRO A 298 10.28 -3.55 -9.86
N GLN A 299 9.11 -3.76 -9.24
CA GLN A 299 7.83 -3.53 -9.93
C GLN A 299 7.33 -2.13 -9.60
N THR A 300 8.17 -1.13 -9.89
CA THR A 300 7.89 0.28 -9.60
C THR A 300 6.54 0.69 -10.18
N GLY A 301 6.22 0.28 -11.41
CA GLY A 301 4.96 0.61 -12.08
C GLY A 301 3.70 0.04 -11.41
N ILE A 302 3.71 -1.22 -10.96
CA ILE A 302 2.54 -1.85 -10.33
C ILE A 302 2.28 -1.26 -8.94
N MET A 303 3.34 -1.03 -8.16
CA MET A 303 3.23 -0.41 -6.83
C MET A 303 2.82 1.06 -6.94
N GLU A 304 3.33 1.78 -7.94
CA GLU A 304 2.90 3.14 -8.24
C GLU A 304 1.43 3.20 -8.66
N ALA A 305 0.97 2.26 -9.50
CA ALA A 305 -0.44 2.14 -9.86
C ALA A 305 -1.31 1.87 -8.63
N GLY A 306 -0.92 0.93 -7.76
CA GLY A 306 -1.64 0.65 -6.52
C GLY A 306 -1.73 1.85 -5.59
N TRP A 307 -0.65 2.62 -5.47
CA TRP A 307 -0.66 3.84 -4.68
C TRP A 307 -1.56 4.94 -5.28
N ARG A 308 -1.55 5.11 -6.61
CA ARG A 308 -2.46 6.05 -7.31
C ARG A 308 -3.92 5.67 -7.08
N VAL A 309 -4.24 4.39 -7.23
CA VAL A 309 -5.58 3.85 -6.93
C VAL A 309 -5.97 4.16 -5.49
N SER A 310 -5.07 3.92 -4.54
CA SER A 310 -5.30 4.23 -3.12
C SER A 310 -5.63 5.72 -2.91
N CYS A 311 -4.89 6.64 -3.55
CA CYS A 311 -5.17 8.07 -3.45
C CYS A 311 -6.55 8.45 -4.01
N ILE A 312 -6.91 7.92 -5.19
CA ILE A 312 -8.22 8.16 -5.82
C ILE A 312 -9.36 7.69 -4.92
N LEU A 313 -9.27 6.45 -4.43
CA LEU A 313 -10.31 5.85 -3.61
C LEU A 313 -10.43 6.53 -2.24
N GLN A 314 -9.32 6.96 -1.63
CA GLN A 314 -9.32 7.73 -0.39
C GLN A 314 -9.98 9.10 -0.57
N CYS A 315 -9.70 9.80 -1.68
CA CYS A 315 -10.37 11.07 -2.00
C CYS A 315 -11.88 10.89 -2.07
N PHE A 316 -12.34 9.91 -2.84
CA PHE A 316 -13.77 9.65 -2.98
C PHE A 316 -14.41 9.24 -1.66
N CYS A 317 -13.78 8.32 -0.89
CA CYS A 317 -14.23 7.95 0.46
C CYS A 317 -14.43 9.19 1.34
N TRP A 318 -13.45 10.09 1.37
CA TRP A 318 -13.49 11.28 2.21
C TRP A 318 -14.64 12.22 1.81
N THR A 319 -14.94 12.35 0.51
CA THR A 319 -16.09 13.15 0.03
C THR A 319 -17.45 12.51 0.30
N LEU A 320 -17.52 11.17 0.34
CA LEU A 320 -18.77 10.45 0.59
C LEU A 320 -19.21 10.45 2.06
N VAL A 321 -18.27 10.49 3.00
CA VAL A 321 -18.59 10.48 4.43
C VAL A 321 -19.20 11.84 4.80
N GLU A 322 -20.45 11.85 5.26
CA GLU A 322 -21.07 13.06 5.79
C GLU A 322 -20.32 13.55 7.04
N PRO A 323 -20.18 14.88 7.24
CA PRO A 323 -19.58 15.42 8.46
C PRO A 323 -20.32 14.89 9.68
N ARG A 324 -19.59 14.33 10.66
CA ARG A 324 -20.23 13.89 11.91
C ARG A 324 -20.75 15.13 12.65
N VAL A 325 -22.06 15.23 12.81
CA VAL A 325 -22.66 16.17 13.77
C VAL A 325 -22.28 15.69 15.16
N TRP A 326 -21.28 16.30 15.78
CA TRP A 326 -20.82 15.94 17.11
C TRP A 326 -21.89 16.29 18.16
N GLY A 327 -22.71 15.29 18.50
CA GLY A 327 -23.49 15.28 19.73
C GLY A 327 -22.57 15.07 20.92
N VAL A 328 -22.73 15.92 21.93
CA VAL A 328 -22.08 15.87 23.24
C VAL A 328 -22.25 14.46 23.83
N HIS A 329 -21.19 13.63 23.87
CA HIS A 329 -20.86 12.71 24.97
C HIS A 329 -19.57 11.90 24.70
N GLY A 330 -18.62 12.03 25.64
CA GLY A 330 -17.83 10.89 26.14
C GLY A 330 -16.50 10.55 25.47
N THR A 331 -15.40 11.08 26.01
CA THR A 331 -14.12 10.41 26.30
C THR A 331 -13.64 9.30 25.34
N ASP A 332 -13.32 9.65 24.11
CA ASP A 332 -12.47 8.86 23.20
C ASP A 332 -11.27 9.73 22.77
N PRO A 333 -10.12 9.19 22.32
CA PRO A 333 -9.01 9.99 21.86
C PRO A 333 -9.51 10.92 20.75
N THR A 334 -9.23 12.23 20.89
CA THR A 334 -9.70 13.26 19.96
C THR A 334 -9.50 12.77 18.53
N PRO A 335 -10.59 12.59 17.76
CA PRO A 335 -10.49 12.11 16.39
C PRO A 335 -9.59 13.06 15.60
N PRO A 336 -8.83 12.55 14.62
CA PRO A 336 -8.02 13.42 13.78
C PRO A 336 -8.90 14.51 13.15
N ASP A 337 -8.37 15.72 13.10
CA ASP A 337 -9.05 16.87 12.51
C ASP A 337 -9.48 16.52 11.08
N GLU A 338 -10.79 16.52 10.82
CA GLU A 338 -11.38 16.11 9.55
C GLU A 338 -10.88 16.98 8.38
N MET A 339 -10.53 18.24 8.65
CA MET A 339 -9.88 19.14 7.69
C MET A 339 -8.48 18.64 7.33
N GLU A 340 -7.65 18.31 8.33
CA GLU A 340 -6.30 17.78 8.09
C GLU A 340 -6.33 16.44 7.36
N CYS A 341 -7.29 15.56 7.67
CA CYS A 341 -7.52 14.33 6.92
C CYS A 341 -7.80 14.63 5.44
N GLY A 342 -8.72 15.56 5.14
CA GLY A 342 -9.05 15.93 3.76
C GLY A 342 -7.86 16.50 2.99
N LEU A 343 -7.10 17.41 3.62
CA LEU A 343 -5.90 17.97 3.01
C LEU A 343 -4.82 16.92 2.80
N THR A 344 -4.64 16.00 3.74
CA THR A 344 -3.66 14.91 3.61
C THR A 344 -4.00 14.01 2.43
N VAL A 345 -5.28 13.65 2.27
CA VAL A 345 -5.75 12.83 1.15
C VAL A 345 -5.50 13.51 -0.19
N ILE A 346 -5.73 14.82 -0.32
CA ILE A 346 -5.43 15.57 -1.56
C ILE A 346 -3.91 15.69 -1.76
N ARG A 347 -3.15 16.00 -0.71
CA ARG A 347 -1.67 16.09 -0.77
C ARG A 347 -1.03 14.76 -1.11
N ASN A 348 -1.66 13.63 -0.78
CA ASN A 348 -1.12 12.33 -1.10
C ASN A 348 -0.83 12.22 -2.59
N PHE A 349 -1.62 12.81 -3.49
CA PHE A 349 -1.32 12.83 -4.94
C PHE A 349 0.05 13.46 -5.32
N LEU A 350 0.68 14.24 -4.43
CA LEU A 350 2.05 14.76 -4.61
C LEU A 350 3.14 13.81 -4.11
N ALA A 351 2.81 12.92 -3.15
CA ALA A 351 3.75 12.12 -2.39
C ALA A 351 4.21 10.85 -3.12
N THR A 352 4.60 10.95 -4.39
CA THR A 352 5.16 9.84 -5.19
C THR A 352 6.67 9.63 -5.00
N LYS A 353 7.30 10.25 -3.98
CA LYS A 353 8.75 10.16 -3.75
C LYS A 353 9.24 8.76 -3.31
N PHE A 354 8.35 7.80 -3.08
CA PHE A 354 8.71 6.54 -2.43
C PHE A 354 9.45 5.50 -3.30
N LEU A 355 9.52 5.66 -4.63
CA LEU A 355 10.04 4.58 -5.50
C LEU A 355 11.14 4.99 -6.50
N SER A 356 11.39 6.28 -6.72
CA SER A 356 12.55 6.70 -7.51
C SER A 356 13.75 6.91 -6.58
N GLY A 357 14.60 5.89 -6.46
CA GLY A 357 15.90 5.97 -5.78
C GLY A 357 16.92 6.87 -6.50
N HIS A 358 16.48 8.02 -7.01
CA HIS A 358 17.36 9.09 -7.43
C HIS A 358 17.31 10.19 -6.38
N ASP A 359 18.42 10.32 -5.66
CA ASP A 359 18.81 11.54 -4.97
C ASP A 359 18.84 12.67 -5.99
N ASN A 360 17.71 13.35 -6.14
CA ASN A 360 17.72 14.74 -6.56
C ASN A 360 17.62 15.57 -5.29
N SER A 361 18.81 15.94 -4.78
CA SER A 361 19.03 17.25 -4.17
C SER A 361 18.08 18.29 -4.78
N PRO A 362 17.55 19.25 -4.00
CA PRO A 362 16.81 20.36 -4.57
C PRO A 362 17.79 21.16 -5.43
N THR A 363 17.94 20.77 -6.69
CA THR A 363 18.48 21.64 -7.71
C THR A 363 17.42 22.71 -7.85
N ARG A 364 17.66 23.77 -7.10
CA ARG A 364 17.16 25.11 -7.34
C ARG A 364 17.31 25.34 -8.85
N SER A 365 16.23 25.07 -9.58
CA SER A 365 16.10 25.56 -10.93
C SER A 365 15.85 27.04 -10.77
N ASP A 366 16.93 27.82 -10.74
CA ASP A 366 16.92 29.23 -11.10
C ASP A 366 16.46 29.30 -12.57
N ALA A 367 15.16 29.12 -12.80
CA ALA A 367 14.46 29.68 -13.92
C ALA A 367 13.70 30.89 -13.35
N ILE A 368 14.45 31.97 -13.14
CA ILE A 368 13.87 33.30 -13.24
C ILE A 368 13.39 33.39 -14.69
N SER A 369 12.15 32.98 -14.92
CA SER A 369 11.41 33.41 -16.09
C SER A 369 11.10 34.88 -15.87
N THR A 370 12.07 35.75 -16.18
CA THR A 370 11.77 37.04 -16.77
C THR A 370 11.15 36.76 -18.14
N GLY A 371 9.90 36.28 -18.11
CA GLY A 371 9.06 36.18 -19.29
C GLY A 371 8.51 37.57 -19.56
N GLU A 372 9.02 38.18 -20.61
CA GLU A 372 8.45 39.38 -21.18
C GLU A 372 6.94 39.21 -21.33
N ARG A 373 6.22 40.24 -20.86
CA ARG A 373 4.77 40.38 -20.87
C ARG A 373 4.25 40.41 -22.30
N SER A 374 4.18 39.25 -22.94
CA SER A 374 3.58 39.10 -24.25
C SER A 374 2.07 39.16 -24.11
N SER A 375 1.51 40.23 -24.67
CA SER A 375 0.09 40.55 -24.62
C SER A 375 -0.65 39.63 -25.61
N SER A 376 -0.99 38.42 -25.18
CA SER A 376 -1.89 37.55 -25.96
C SER A 376 -3.32 37.72 -25.44
N THR A 377 -4.18 38.31 -26.27
CA THR A 377 -5.62 38.41 -26.10
C THR A 377 -6.23 37.01 -25.94
N SER A 378 -6.72 36.68 -24.74
CA SER A 378 -7.44 35.43 -24.45
C SER A 378 -8.82 35.42 -25.13
N PRO A 379 -9.35 34.24 -25.53
CA PRO A 379 -10.73 34.11 -26.01
C PRO A 379 -11.75 34.52 -24.93
N PRO A 380 -12.92 35.06 -25.31
CA PRO A 380 -13.92 35.55 -24.38
C PRO A 380 -14.69 34.37 -23.77
N GLY A 381 -14.23 33.90 -22.62
CA GLY A 381 -14.90 32.83 -21.86
C GLY A 381 -14.18 32.41 -20.58
N ASN A 382 -12.85 32.56 -20.53
CA ASN A 382 -12.02 31.88 -19.53
C ASN A 382 -11.47 32.81 -18.44
N THR A 383 -12.22 33.87 -18.10
CA THR A 383 -11.81 34.75 -17.00
C THR A 383 -12.22 34.14 -15.66
N PRO A 384 -11.32 34.05 -14.68
CA PRO A 384 -11.68 33.64 -13.33
C PRO A 384 -12.77 34.54 -12.75
N PRO A 385 -13.57 34.08 -11.76
CA PRO A 385 -14.58 34.90 -11.11
C PRO A 385 -13.94 36.20 -10.62
N SER A 386 -14.17 37.29 -11.36
CA SER A 386 -13.39 38.53 -11.22
C SER A 386 -13.54 39.14 -9.84
N THR A 387 -14.68 38.86 -9.18
CA THR A 387 -14.99 39.23 -7.79
C THR A 387 -14.14 38.46 -6.78
N VAL A 388 -13.94 37.15 -6.95
CA VAL A 388 -13.17 36.32 -5.99
C VAL A 388 -11.68 36.59 -6.14
N LEU A 389 -11.17 36.74 -7.36
CA LEU A 389 -9.75 37.08 -7.56
C LEU A 389 -9.41 38.54 -7.23
N SER A 390 -10.32 39.49 -7.46
CA SER A 390 -10.10 40.86 -6.98
C SER A 390 -10.08 40.91 -5.44
N GLN A 391 -10.90 40.10 -4.78
CA GLN A 391 -10.83 39.92 -3.34
C GLN A 391 -9.52 39.26 -2.90
N LEU A 392 -9.05 38.22 -3.62
CA LEU A 392 -7.76 37.55 -3.37
C LEU A 392 -6.60 38.55 -3.46
N ARG A 393 -6.55 39.38 -4.51
CA ARG A 393 -5.50 40.40 -4.69
C ARG A 393 -5.56 41.50 -3.65
N ALA A 394 -6.74 41.73 -3.05
CA ALA A 394 -6.91 42.66 -1.95
C ALA A 394 -6.53 42.06 -0.57
N ILE A 395 -6.26 40.74 -0.48
CA ILE A 395 -5.94 40.05 0.78
C ILE A 395 -4.78 40.68 1.54
N PRO A 396 -3.63 41.05 0.94
CA PRO A 396 -2.53 41.67 1.68
C PRO A 396 -2.97 42.91 2.48
N PHE A 397 -3.91 43.69 1.94
CA PHE A 397 -4.46 44.87 2.59
C PHE A 397 -5.56 44.53 3.60
N ARG A 398 -6.34 43.48 3.35
CA ARG A 398 -7.47 43.06 4.20
C ARG A 398 -7.03 42.22 5.39
N LEU A 399 -5.94 41.45 5.31
CA LEU A 399 -5.47 40.60 6.40
C LEU A 399 -5.16 41.40 7.66
N ALA A 400 -4.59 42.60 7.52
CA ALA A 400 -4.31 43.49 8.66
C ALA A 400 -5.57 44.06 9.33
N VAL A 401 -6.72 44.02 8.64
CA VAL A 401 -8.02 44.55 9.10
C VAL A 401 -8.96 43.44 9.58
N LEU A 402 -8.87 42.26 8.95
CA LEU A 402 -9.72 41.09 9.20
C LEU A 402 -9.14 40.15 10.25
N CYS A 403 -7.82 40.09 10.35
CA CYS A 403 -7.10 39.32 11.34
C CYS A 403 -6.39 40.29 12.28
N ASP A 404 -6.31 39.93 13.57
CA ASP A 404 -5.47 40.68 14.51
C ASP A 404 -4.01 40.71 14.03
N LYS A 405 -3.26 41.72 14.49
CA LYS A 405 -1.85 41.89 14.10
C LYS A 405 -1.12 40.54 14.21
N PRO A 406 -0.39 40.13 13.15
CA PRO A 406 0.27 38.84 13.16
C PRO A 406 1.19 38.76 14.38
N GLN A 407 1.01 37.72 15.19
CA GLN A 407 1.80 37.50 16.41
C GLN A 407 3.31 37.43 16.11
N SER A 408 3.66 37.11 14.86
CA SER A 408 5.02 37.07 14.33
C SER A 408 5.08 37.62 12.90
N LEU A 409 6.08 38.46 12.61
CA LEU A 409 6.38 38.94 11.25
C LEU A 409 6.62 37.77 10.28
N ARG A 410 7.19 36.66 10.77
CA ARG A 410 7.44 35.45 9.98
C ARG A 410 6.14 34.80 9.49
N ASP A 411 5.13 34.73 10.35
CA ASP A 411 3.84 34.11 10.01
C ASP A 411 3.02 35.01 9.06
N GLY A 412 3.12 36.33 9.24
CA GLY A 412 2.57 37.31 8.31
C GLY A 412 3.17 37.16 6.91
N ASN A 413 4.50 37.12 6.81
CA ASN A 413 5.19 36.92 5.52
C ASN A 413 4.84 35.58 4.88
N THR A 414 4.78 34.50 5.68
CA THR A 414 4.41 33.16 5.21
C THR A 414 3.01 33.15 4.57
N THR A 415 2.03 33.80 5.21
CA THR A 415 0.67 33.91 4.69
C THR A 415 0.62 34.74 3.39
N LEU A 416 1.38 35.83 3.31
CA LEU A 416 1.48 36.65 2.09
C LEU A 416 2.12 35.88 0.93
N THR A 417 3.18 35.11 1.20
CA THR A 417 3.81 34.25 0.19
C THR A 417 2.82 33.20 -0.33
N ALA A 418 2.07 32.54 0.55
CA ALA A 418 1.04 31.57 0.13
C ALA A 418 -0.07 32.21 -0.71
N ALA A 419 -0.45 33.44 -0.41
CA ALA A 419 -1.43 34.20 -1.19
C ALA A 419 -0.91 34.61 -2.59
N ALA A 420 0.38 34.98 -2.69
CA ALA A 420 1.00 35.29 -3.98
C ALA A 420 1.08 34.05 -4.88
N ILE A 421 1.54 32.91 -4.34
CA ILE A 421 1.54 31.62 -5.05
C ILE A 421 0.12 31.25 -5.50
N LEU A 422 -0.90 31.57 -4.68
CA LEU A 422 -2.29 31.32 -5.05
C LEU A 422 -2.73 32.14 -6.26
N ASP A 423 -2.40 33.44 -6.33
CA ASP A 423 -2.73 34.28 -7.50
C ASP A 423 -2.08 33.74 -8.78
N ASP A 424 -0.81 33.31 -8.69
CA ASP A 424 -0.09 32.70 -9.82
C ASP A 424 -0.76 31.40 -10.28
N CYS A 425 -1.03 30.47 -9.36
CA CYS A 425 -1.71 29.21 -9.69
C CYS A 425 -3.14 29.42 -10.22
N CYS A 426 -3.83 30.49 -9.80
CA CYS A 426 -5.11 30.88 -10.37
C CYS A 426 -4.99 31.34 -11.81
N HIS A 427 -3.92 32.03 -12.18
CA HIS A 427 -3.72 32.41 -13.58
C HIS A 427 -3.57 31.16 -14.47
N ASP A 428 -2.74 30.21 -14.03
CA ASP A 428 -2.47 28.97 -14.77
C ASP A 428 -3.72 28.07 -14.87
N SER A 429 -4.46 27.90 -13.76
CA SER A 429 -5.63 27.02 -13.67
C SER A 429 -6.79 27.42 -14.60
N PHE A 430 -6.86 28.70 -14.99
CA PHE A 430 -7.90 29.23 -15.87
C PHE A 430 -7.45 29.38 -17.32
N ALA A 431 -6.24 28.93 -17.67
CA ALA A 431 -5.77 28.95 -19.06
C ALA A 431 -6.56 28.01 -19.99
N SER A 432 -7.19 26.96 -19.44
CA SER A 432 -7.99 25.96 -20.19
C SER A 432 -9.08 25.35 -19.32
N ASP A 433 -10.13 24.82 -19.96
CA ASP A 433 -11.21 24.06 -19.33
C ASP A 433 -10.96 22.55 -19.26
N GLY A 434 -9.93 22.04 -19.95
CA GLY A 434 -9.57 20.62 -19.89
C GLY A 434 -9.07 20.26 -18.50
N ILE A 435 -9.56 19.15 -17.92
CA ILE A 435 -9.32 18.70 -16.53
C ILE A 435 -7.87 18.82 -16.06
N ASP A 436 -6.91 18.64 -16.98
CA ASP A 436 -5.49 18.67 -16.69
C ASP A 436 -5.00 20.02 -16.14
N VAL A 437 -5.49 21.13 -16.71
CA VAL A 437 -5.02 22.48 -16.37
C VAL A 437 -5.54 22.92 -15.00
N PRO A 438 -6.85 22.82 -14.70
CA PRO A 438 -7.39 23.04 -13.36
C PRO A 438 -6.75 22.16 -12.28
N TRP A 439 -6.60 20.86 -12.57
CA TRP A 439 -5.97 19.91 -11.66
C TRP A 439 -4.52 20.30 -11.37
N HIS A 440 -3.73 20.62 -12.41
CA HIS A 440 -2.34 21.03 -12.23
C HIS A 440 -2.23 22.31 -11.40
N GLY A 441 -3.04 23.33 -11.68
CA GLY A 441 -3.05 24.57 -10.89
C GLY A 441 -3.35 24.33 -9.41
N MET A 442 -4.34 23.48 -9.11
CA MET A 442 -4.70 23.10 -7.74
C MET A 442 -3.53 22.40 -7.02
N MET A 443 -2.91 21.42 -7.67
CA MET A 443 -1.81 20.62 -7.11
C MET A 443 -0.51 21.43 -6.99
N SER A 444 -0.26 22.34 -7.93
CA SER A 444 0.92 23.21 -7.96
C SER A 444 0.98 24.13 -6.74
N TRP A 445 -0.16 24.69 -6.31
CA TRP A 445 -0.21 25.50 -5.10
C TRP A 445 0.22 24.70 -3.86
N LEU A 446 -0.34 23.50 -3.67
CA LEU A 446 0.01 22.63 -2.55
C LEU A 446 1.50 22.23 -2.55
N ALA A 447 2.12 22.11 -3.72
CA ALA A 447 3.53 21.77 -3.85
C ALA A 447 4.48 22.94 -3.57
N GLN A 448 4.03 24.18 -3.78
CA GLN A 448 4.86 25.38 -3.66
C GLN A 448 4.72 26.11 -2.32
N VAL A 449 3.61 25.92 -1.62
CA VAL A 449 3.35 26.58 -0.34
C VAL A 449 4.37 26.16 0.73
N PRO A 450 4.94 27.11 1.51
CA PRO A 450 5.94 26.80 2.52
C PRO A 450 5.44 25.86 3.64
N ASP A 451 6.29 24.99 4.17
CA ASP A 451 5.95 24.09 5.30
C ASP A 451 5.45 24.83 6.55
N GLN A 452 5.98 26.04 6.79
CA GLN A 452 5.52 26.91 7.87
C GLN A 452 4.03 27.25 7.73
N PHE A 453 3.51 27.37 6.50
CA PHE A 453 2.09 27.64 6.27
C PHE A 453 1.23 26.43 6.65
N ASN A 454 1.69 25.21 6.38
CA ASN A 454 1.02 23.99 6.83
C ASN A 454 0.97 23.94 8.38
N THR A 455 2.05 24.38 9.04
CA THR A 455 2.06 24.51 10.51
C THR A 455 1.04 25.53 11.01
N LEU A 456 0.79 26.62 10.26
CA LEU A 456 -0.23 27.62 10.59
C LEU A 456 -1.65 27.09 10.41
N ILE A 457 -1.90 26.24 9.41
CA ILE A 457 -3.18 25.54 9.23
C ILE A 457 -3.47 24.63 10.43
N SER A 458 -2.50 23.78 10.82
CA SER A 458 -2.66 22.89 11.99
C SER A 458 -2.94 23.64 13.29
N LYS A 459 -2.38 24.85 13.42
CA LYS A 459 -2.64 25.76 14.55
C LYS A 459 -3.94 26.56 14.42
N HIS A 460 -4.76 26.28 13.40
CA HIS A 460 -6.03 26.97 13.14
C HIS A 460 -5.88 28.49 13.05
N ASN A 461 -4.76 28.97 12.47
CA ASN A 461 -4.52 30.39 12.33
C ASN A 461 -5.55 31.03 11.38
N PRO A 462 -6.28 32.08 11.79
CA PRO A 462 -7.35 32.65 10.96
C PRO A 462 -6.90 33.16 9.60
N ALA A 463 -5.69 33.74 9.52
CA ALA A 463 -5.16 34.28 8.27
C ALA A 463 -4.79 33.14 7.30
N ALA A 464 -4.14 32.09 7.79
CA ALA A 464 -3.80 30.92 6.98
C ALA A 464 -5.05 30.16 6.50
N LEU A 465 -6.04 29.97 7.39
CA LEU A 465 -7.31 29.34 7.06
C LEU A 465 -8.11 30.15 6.03
N LEU A 466 -8.01 31.48 6.04
CA LEU A 466 -8.62 32.31 5.01
C LEU A 466 -7.97 32.08 3.63
N ILE A 467 -6.64 32.05 3.55
CA ILE A 467 -5.96 31.75 2.27
C ILE A 467 -6.32 30.36 1.79
N LEU A 468 -6.37 29.37 2.70
CA LEU A 468 -6.80 28.02 2.36
C LEU A 468 -8.24 28.02 1.83
N ALA A 469 -9.16 28.77 2.43
CA ALA A 469 -10.53 28.91 1.93
C ALA A 469 -10.58 29.48 0.50
N TYR A 470 -9.74 30.45 0.17
CA TYR A 470 -9.62 30.94 -1.20
C TYR A 470 -9.05 29.88 -2.16
N TRP A 471 -8.05 29.11 -1.74
CA TRP A 471 -7.57 27.97 -2.53
C TRP A 471 -8.69 26.96 -2.82
N VAL A 472 -9.53 26.65 -1.82
CA VAL A 472 -10.69 25.77 -2.01
C VAL A 472 -11.72 26.39 -2.95
N ALA A 473 -12.14 27.63 -2.68
CA ALA A 473 -13.21 28.30 -3.42
C ALA A 473 -12.84 28.58 -4.87
N VAL A 474 -11.55 28.78 -5.18
CA VAL A 474 -11.07 29.07 -6.52
C VAL A 474 -10.54 27.82 -7.22
N LEU A 475 -9.53 27.14 -6.67
CA LEU A 475 -8.82 26.07 -7.39
C LEU A 475 -9.51 24.70 -7.24
N VAL A 476 -9.91 24.31 -6.03
CA VAL A 476 -10.60 23.01 -5.82
C VAL A 476 -11.96 23.02 -6.52
N ARG A 477 -12.76 24.09 -6.33
CA ARG A 477 -14.06 24.24 -7.01
C ARG A 477 -13.91 24.27 -8.52
N ARG A 478 -12.86 24.91 -9.05
CA ARG A 478 -12.58 24.94 -10.49
C ARG A 478 -12.25 23.54 -11.03
N ALA A 479 -11.40 22.78 -10.34
CA ALA A 479 -11.10 21.39 -10.73
C ALA A 479 -12.37 20.52 -10.71
N GLU A 480 -13.21 20.66 -9.69
CA GLU A 480 -14.51 19.98 -9.59
C GLU A 480 -15.44 20.33 -10.78
N GLN A 481 -15.55 21.62 -11.13
CA GLN A 481 -16.39 22.11 -12.24
C GLN A 481 -15.88 21.69 -13.63
N CYS A 482 -14.57 21.47 -13.79
CA CYS A 482 -13.94 20.98 -15.00
C CYS A 482 -13.96 19.46 -15.16
N GLY A 483 -14.83 18.77 -14.41
CA GLY A 483 -15.05 17.33 -14.56
C GLY A 483 -14.16 16.45 -13.69
N CYS A 484 -13.42 17.00 -12.71
CA CYS A 484 -12.73 16.18 -11.72
C CYS A 484 -13.72 15.61 -10.70
N TRP A 485 -14.40 14.54 -11.11
CA TRP A 485 -15.47 13.89 -10.34
C TRP A 485 -15.01 13.33 -8.99
N ILE A 486 -13.71 13.04 -8.84
CA ILE A 486 -13.09 12.57 -7.59
C ILE A 486 -13.22 13.62 -6.47
N LEU A 487 -13.27 14.90 -6.85
CA LEU A 487 -13.42 16.04 -5.94
C LEU A 487 -14.89 16.47 -5.80
N LYS A 488 -15.85 15.71 -6.32
CA LYS A 488 -17.27 16.10 -6.26
C LYS A 488 -17.72 16.28 -4.80
N GLY A 489 -18.14 17.49 -4.46
CA GLY A 489 -18.52 17.91 -3.12
C GLY A 489 -17.35 18.31 -2.19
N ALA A 490 -16.10 18.12 -2.61
CA ALA A 490 -14.92 18.40 -1.79
C ALA A 490 -14.81 19.89 -1.43
N ALA A 491 -15.06 20.79 -2.39
CA ALA A 491 -14.94 22.23 -2.14
C ALA A 491 -15.92 22.70 -1.05
N ARG A 492 -17.18 22.25 -1.14
CA ARG A 492 -18.22 22.56 -0.15
C ARG A 492 -17.87 22.01 1.23
N LYS A 493 -17.42 20.75 1.28
CA LYS A 493 -17.05 20.07 2.53
C LYS A 493 -15.84 20.76 3.20
N LEU A 494 -14.79 21.05 2.45
CA LEU A 494 -13.60 21.75 2.98
C LEU A 494 -13.94 23.16 3.48
N LEU A 495 -14.75 23.94 2.75
CA LEU A 495 -15.15 25.28 3.18
C LEU A 495 -15.96 25.25 4.49
N ALA A 496 -16.84 24.26 4.65
CA ALA A 496 -17.58 24.06 5.90
C ALA A 496 -16.63 23.75 7.07
N LEU A 497 -15.69 22.79 6.88
CA LEU A 497 -14.70 22.42 7.89
C LEU A 497 -13.80 23.60 8.26
N ILE A 498 -13.37 24.41 7.29
CA ILE A 498 -12.59 25.63 7.57
C ILE A 498 -13.41 26.64 8.37
N ALA A 499 -14.69 26.84 8.03
CA ALA A 499 -15.56 27.75 8.77
C ALA A 499 -15.79 27.30 10.22
N ASP A 500 -15.83 25.99 10.47
CA ASP A 500 -16.03 25.40 11.78
C ASP A 500 -14.74 25.39 12.62
N GLY A 501 -13.58 25.19 11.98
CA GLY A 501 -12.26 25.23 12.63
C GLY A 501 -11.78 26.63 13.01
N LEU A 502 -12.40 27.70 12.49
CA LEU A 502 -12.01 29.06 12.85
C LEU A 502 -12.24 29.33 14.35
N PRO A 503 -11.29 30.02 15.04
CA PRO A 503 -11.48 30.50 16.41
C PRO A 503 -12.79 31.34 16.58
N PRO A 504 -13.41 31.34 17.78
CA PRO A 504 -14.68 32.02 18.01
C PRO A 504 -14.61 33.55 17.85
N ASP A 505 -13.45 34.14 18.09
CA ASP A 505 -13.12 35.56 17.90
C ASP A 505 -12.96 35.95 16.42
N ALA A 506 -12.71 34.99 15.52
CA ALA A 506 -12.54 35.21 14.08
C ALA A 506 -13.87 35.36 13.30
N SER A 507 -14.88 36.01 13.89
CA SER A 507 -16.24 36.14 13.33
C SER A 507 -16.28 36.76 11.92
N LYS A 508 -15.45 37.78 11.65
CA LYS A 508 -15.35 38.43 10.33
C LYS A 508 -14.79 37.48 9.27
N VAL A 509 -13.76 36.72 9.60
CA VAL A 509 -13.16 35.71 8.71
C VAL A 509 -14.17 34.60 8.43
N ARG A 510 -14.88 34.15 9.47
CA ARG A 510 -15.93 33.12 9.34
C ARG A 510 -17.07 33.55 8.41
N SER A 511 -17.51 34.81 8.48
CA SER A 511 -18.50 35.35 7.53
C SER A 511 -17.98 35.27 6.10
N LEU A 512 -16.74 35.70 5.86
CA LEU A 512 -16.15 35.69 4.53
C LEU A 512 -16.00 34.27 3.96
N VAL A 513 -15.59 33.29 4.79
CA VAL A 513 -15.51 31.88 4.36
C VAL A 513 -16.91 31.33 4.02
N LYS A 514 -17.94 31.72 4.76
CA LYS A 514 -19.33 31.34 4.44
C LYS A 514 -19.80 31.95 3.12
N ASP A 515 -19.46 33.20 2.84
CA ASP A 515 -19.74 33.86 1.56
C ASP A 515 -19.04 33.14 0.39
N LEU A 516 -17.85 32.58 0.61
CA LEU A 516 -17.16 31.75 -0.38
C LEU A 516 -17.83 30.38 -0.60
N ASN A 517 -18.67 29.90 0.33
CA ASN A 517 -19.36 28.62 0.22
C ASN A 517 -20.70 28.71 -0.53
N THR A 518 -21.25 29.91 -0.69
CA THR A 518 -22.35 30.18 -1.63
C THR A 518 -21.86 30.17 -3.07
#